data_AF-A0A2W6Y5A0-F1
#
_entry.id   AF-A0A2W6Y5A0-F1
#
_cell.length_a   1.000
_cell.length_b   1.000
_cell.length_c   1.000
_cell.angle_alpha   90.00
_cell.angle_beta   90.00
_cell.angle_gamma   90.00
#
_symmetry.space_group_name_H-M   'P 1'
#
loop_
_entity.id
_entity.type
_entity.pdbx_description
1 polymer ?
#
loop_
_entity_poly.entity_id
_entity_poly.type
_entity_poly.pdbx_seq_one_letter_code
_entity_poly.pdbx_strand_id
1 'polypeptide(L)'
;MTHQEDVYPVPLSWCSSKVDGDGYARDYGRSLSGGDGYWLEQARRLDWVVAPSVADQSSFAEADFGIRWFADGTLNVAANCLDRHLAER
;
A
#
# COMPACT_ATOMS: atom_id res chain seq x y z
N MET A 1 -0.59 -25.90 28.32
CA MET A 1 -1.46 -24.75 28.63
C MET A 1 -1.86 -24.16 27.29
N THR A 2 -3.08 -24.38 26.84
CA THR A 2 -3.63 -23.74 25.65
C THR A 2 -3.85 -22.28 25.98
N HIS A 3 -3.05 -21.38 25.39
CA HIS A 3 -3.34 -19.96 25.41
C HIS A 3 -4.60 -19.76 24.57
N GLN A 4 -5.74 -19.55 25.24
CA GLN A 4 -6.95 -19.09 24.59
C GLN A 4 -6.72 -17.61 24.28
N GLU A 5 -6.60 -17.26 23.01
CA GLU A 5 -6.52 -15.86 22.60
C GLU A 5 -7.88 -15.21 22.83
N ASP A 6 -7.91 -14.20 23.70
CA ASP A 6 -9.10 -13.35 23.85
C ASP A 6 -9.24 -12.49 22.59
N VAL A 7 -10.21 -12.83 21.75
CA VAL A 7 -10.55 -12.03 20.55
C VAL A 7 -11.51 -10.92 20.96
N TYR A 8 -11.05 -9.67 20.86
CA TYR A 8 -11.86 -8.48 21.16
C TYR A 8 -12.53 -7.95 19.88
N PRO A 9 -13.86 -7.81 19.85
CA PRO A 9 -14.54 -7.27 18.67
C PRO A 9 -14.21 -5.78 18.47
N VAL A 10 -14.26 -5.34 17.21
CA VAL A 10 -14.08 -3.93 16.86
C VAL A 10 -15.20 -3.09 17.53
N PRO A 11 -14.86 -2.06 18.31
CA PRO A 11 -15.87 -1.19 18.93
C PRO A 11 -16.74 -0.51 17.89
N LEU A 12 -18.03 -0.28 18.21
CA LEU A 12 -18.95 0.43 17.30
C LEU A 12 -18.47 1.84 16.93
N SER A 13 -17.67 2.50 17.78
CA SER A 13 -17.06 3.79 17.43
C SER A 13 -16.13 3.73 16.22
N TRP A 14 -15.67 2.53 15.83
CA TRP A 14 -14.75 2.31 14.73
C TRP A 14 -15.40 1.61 13.53
N CYS A 15 -16.70 1.30 13.58
CA CYS A 15 -17.38 0.60 12.48
C CYS A 15 -17.46 1.42 11.17
N SER A 16 -17.22 2.74 11.23
CA SER A 16 -17.11 3.62 10.06
C SER A 16 -15.68 3.76 9.52
N SER A 17 -14.76 2.88 9.92
CA SER A 17 -13.39 2.85 9.40
C SER A 17 -13.38 2.54 7.90
N LYS A 18 -12.28 2.89 7.23
CA LYS A 18 -12.16 2.76 5.76
C LYS A 18 -12.08 1.31 5.27
N VAL A 19 -11.72 0.38 6.14
CA VAL A 19 -11.53 -1.05 5.84
C VAL A 19 -12.06 -1.85 7.02
N ASP A 20 -12.84 -2.89 6.73
CA ASP A 20 -13.34 -3.89 7.68
C ASP A 20 -12.59 -5.22 7.52
N GLY A 21 -13.01 -6.27 8.25
CA GLY A 21 -12.33 -7.57 8.21
C GLY A 21 -12.34 -8.22 6.82
N ASP A 22 -13.48 -8.18 6.13
CA ASP A 22 -13.61 -8.73 4.77
C ASP A 22 -12.82 -7.90 3.76
N GLY A 23 -12.83 -6.57 3.91
CA GLY A 23 -12.03 -5.65 3.11
C GLY A 23 -10.54 -5.92 3.25
N TYR A 24 -10.06 -6.08 4.48
CA TYR A 24 -8.67 -6.43 4.76
C TYR A 24 -8.30 -7.78 4.13
N ALA A 25 -9.09 -8.82 4.36
CA ALA A 25 -8.81 -10.17 3.85
C ALA A 25 -8.73 -10.17 2.31
N ARG A 26 -9.62 -9.45 1.64
CA ARG A 26 -9.61 -9.27 0.19
C ARG A 26 -8.37 -8.53 -0.29
N ASP A 27 -8.08 -7.37 0.30
CA ASP A 27 -6.99 -6.50 -0.18
C ASP A 27 -5.61 -7.15 0.09
N TYR A 28 -5.46 -7.83 1.23
CA TYR A 28 -4.28 -8.64 1.55
C TYR A 28 -4.11 -9.81 0.58
N GLY A 29 -5.19 -10.55 0.29
CA GLY A 29 -5.16 -11.62 -0.71
C GLY A 29 -4.72 -11.12 -2.09
N ARG A 30 -5.19 -9.94 -2.50
CA ARG A 30 -4.80 -9.29 -3.76
C ARG A 30 -3.34 -8.83 -3.76
N SER A 31 -2.85 -8.26 -2.65
CA SER A 31 -1.47 -7.78 -2.56
C SER A 31 -0.43 -8.89 -2.70
N LEU A 32 -0.81 -10.14 -2.41
CA LEU A 32 0.06 -11.31 -2.55
C LEU A 32 -0.11 -12.01 -3.90
N SER A 33 -1.35 -12.28 -4.33
CA SER A 33 -1.62 -13.11 -5.51
C SER A 33 -1.47 -12.37 -6.85
N GLY A 34 -1.64 -11.05 -6.85
CA GLY A 34 -1.49 -10.18 -8.01
C GLY A 34 -0.78 -8.88 -7.63
N GLY A 35 0.34 -9.03 -6.92
CA GLY A 35 1.05 -7.94 -6.24
C GLY A 35 1.32 -6.74 -7.13
N ASP A 36 1.84 -6.94 -8.35
CA ASP A 36 2.14 -5.84 -9.27
C ASP A 36 0.92 -4.98 -9.59
N GLY A 37 -0.18 -5.62 -10.00
CA GLY A 37 -1.41 -4.90 -10.35
C GLY A 37 -2.02 -4.19 -9.14
N TYR A 38 -2.02 -4.86 -7.98
CA TYR A 38 -2.52 -4.25 -6.74
C TYR A 38 -1.68 -3.04 -6.33
N TRP A 39 -0.35 -3.15 -6.31
CA TRP A 39 0.52 -2.07 -5.87
C TRP A 39 0.59 -0.92 -6.87
N LEU A 40 0.48 -1.17 -8.17
CA LEU A 40 0.29 -0.10 -9.17
C LEU A 40 -1.06 0.62 -8.98
N GLU A 41 -2.13 -0.09 -8.63
CA GLU A 41 -3.41 0.55 -8.26
C GLU A 41 -3.25 1.43 -7.02
N GLN A 42 -2.58 0.93 -5.97
CA GLN A 42 -2.35 1.70 -4.75
C GLN A 42 -1.42 2.91 -4.96
N ALA A 43 -0.44 2.80 -5.87
CA ALA A 43 0.48 3.89 -6.20
C ALA A 43 -0.23 5.14 -6.73
N ARG A 44 -1.42 4.98 -7.33
CA ARG A 44 -2.24 6.09 -7.86
C ARG A 44 -2.78 7.05 -6.80
N ARG A 45 -2.58 6.74 -5.51
CA ARG A 45 -2.93 7.62 -4.38
C ARG A 45 -1.94 8.77 -4.17
N LEU A 46 -0.77 8.67 -4.80
CA LEU A 46 0.26 9.71 -4.83
C LEU A 46 0.25 10.41 -6.18
N ASP A 47 0.68 11.67 -6.16
CA ASP A 47 0.88 12.46 -7.36
C ASP A 47 2.27 12.17 -7.90
N TRP A 48 2.32 11.65 -9.12
CA TRP A 48 3.55 11.33 -9.83
C TRP A 48 3.82 12.34 -10.93
N VAL A 49 5.07 12.71 -11.12
CA VAL A 49 5.53 13.41 -12.33
C VAL A 49 5.54 12.43 -13.51
N VAL A 50 6.05 11.23 -13.26
CA VAL A 50 5.96 10.07 -14.16
C VAL A 50 5.41 8.91 -13.35
N ALA A 51 4.22 8.43 -13.71
CA ALA A 51 3.60 7.29 -13.04
C ALA A 51 4.39 6.00 -13.31
N PRO A 52 4.63 5.16 -12.29
CA PRO A 52 5.35 3.91 -12.48
C PRO A 52 4.53 2.92 -13.29
N SER A 53 5.20 2.14 -14.14
CA SER A 53 4.63 0.98 -14.83
C SER A 53 5.06 -0.34 -14.21
N VAL A 54 6.04 -0.31 -13.30
CA VAL A 54 6.56 -1.48 -12.58
C VAL A 54 6.37 -1.28 -11.07
N ALA A 55 5.71 -2.23 -10.39
CA ALA A 55 5.55 -2.14 -8.93
C ALA A 55 6.82 -2.54 -8.19
N ASP A 56 7.30 -3.76 -8.42
CA ASP A 56 8.38 -4.37 -7.65
C ASP A 56 9.39 -5.08 -8.57
N GLN A 57 10.67 -4.83 -8.33
CA GLN A 57 11.80 -5.53 -8.96
C GLN A 57 12.77 -6.05 -7.89
N SER A 58 12.24 -6.42 -6.73
CA SER A 58 13.02 -6.84 -5.59
C SER A 58 13.45 -8.31 -5.69
N SER A 59 14.70 -8.58 -5.34
CA SER A 59 15.22 -9.91 -5.08
C SER A 59 15.91 -9.95 -3.72
N PHE A 60 15.68 -11.04 -3.00
CA PHE A 60 16.34 -11.36 -1.73
C PHE A 60 17.40 -12.46 -1.90
N ALA A 61 17.61 -12.98 -3.11
CA ALA A 61 18.63 -13.98 -3.35
C ALA A 61 20.01 -13.32 -3.33
N GLU A 62 21.01 -14.02 -2.79
CA GLU A 62 22.37 -13.48 -2.63
C GLU A 62 22.99 -13.03 -3.96
N ALA A 63 22.71 -13.77 -5.04
CA ALA A 63 23.32 -13.54 -6.36
C ALA A 63 22.86 -12.24 -7.04
N ASP A 64 21.64 -11.78 -6.77
CA ASP A 64 21.02 -10.61 -7.41
C ASP A 64 20.26 -9.73 -6.42
N PHE A 65 20.71 -9.72 -5.16
CA PHE A 65 20.08 -8.97 -4.08
C PHE A 65 19.92 -7.50 -4.46
N GLY A 66 18.68 -7.02 -4.37
CA GLY A 66 18.34 -5.63 -4.64
C GLY A 66 16.86 -5.40 -4.44
N ILE A 67 16.50 -4.31 -3.78
CA ILE A 67 15.10 -3.96 -3.47
C ILE A 67 14.76 -2.69 -4.22
N ARG A 68 13.80 -2.76 -5.15
CA ARG A 68 13.44 -1.64 -6.02
C ARG A 68 11.93 -1.62 -6.23
N TRP A 69 11.29 -0.60 -5.67
CA TRP A 69 9.87 -0.32 -5.82
C TRP A 69 9.66 0.89 -6.72
N PHE A 70 8.72 0.79 -7.66
CA PHE A 70 8.34 1.89 -8.56
C PHE A 70 9.53 2.54 -9.27
N ALA A 71 10.50 1.70 -9.69
CA ALA A 71 11.83 2.16 -10.12
C ALA A 71 11.82 3.05 -11.37
N ASP A 72 10.76 2.99 -12.16
CA ASP A 72 10.53 3.81 -13.35
C ASP A 72 9.63 5.03 -13.09
N GLY A 73 9.13 5.18 -11.85
CA GLY A 73 8.34 6.32 -11.42
C GLY A 73 9.19 7.49 -10.93
N THR A 74 8.67 8.70 -11.07
CA THR A 74 9.28 9.92 -10.49
C THR A 74 8.21 10.74 -9.78
N LEU A 75 8.47 11.12 -8.54
CA LEU A 75 7.59 11.97 -7.73
C LEU A 75 8.39 13.01 -6.97
N ASN A 76 7.69 14.03 -6.47
CA ASN A 76 8.22 14.96 -5.49
C ASN A 76 7.44 14.79 -4.17
N VAL A 77 8.17 14.50 -3.09
CA VAL A 77 7.57 14.29 -1.77
C VAL A 77 6.96 15.56 -1.20
N ALA A 78 7.62 16.71 -1.35
CA ALA A 78 7.10 17.99 -0.90
C ALA A 78 5.79 18.32 -1.63
N ALA A 79 5.74 18.08 -2.95
CA ALA A 79 4.51 18.29 -3.72
C ALA A 79 3.33 17.45 -3.22
N ASN A 80 3.57 16.19 -2.84
CA ASN A 80 2.55 15.31 -2.27
C ASN A 80 2.14 15.68 -0.85
N CYS A 81 2.99 16.36 -0.09
CA CYS A 81 2.74 16.69 1.31
C CYS A 81 2.29 18.14 1.54
N LEU A 82 2.59 19.05 0.61
CA LEU A 82 2.35 20.48 0.73
C LEU A 82 1.54 20.97 -0.48
N ASP A 83 2.16 21.03 -1.66
CA ASP A 83 1.65 21.75 -2.83
C ASP A 83 0.24 21.30 -3.23
N ARG A 84 0.00 19.99 -3.33
CA ARG A 84 -1.32 19.45 -3.72
C ARG A 84 -2.45 19.78 -2.73
N HIS A 85 -2.10 20.07 -1.48
CA HIS A 85 -3.06 20.42 -0.43
C HIS A 85 -3.28 21.93 -0.30
N LEU A 86 -2.43 22.75 -0.94
CA LEU A 86 -2.59 24.20 -1.00
C LEU A 86 -3.55 24.64 -2.11
N ALA A 87 -3.67 23.88 -3.19
CA ALA A 87 -4.53 24.24 -4.34
C ALA A 87 -6.03 24.35 -4.00
N GLU A 88 -6.47 23.67 -2.94
CA GLU A 88 -7.87 23.65 -2.46
C GLU A 88 -8.13 24.63 -1.31
N ARG A 89 -7.19 25.53 -1.01
CA ARG A 89 -7.28 26.55 0.05
C ARG A 89 -7.11 27.95 -0.49
#